data_AF-A0A968NR62-F1
#
_entry.id   AF-A0A968NR62-F1
#
_cell.length_a   1.000
_cell.length_b   1.000
_cell.length_c   1.000
_cell.angle_alpha   90.00
_cell.angle_beta   90.00
_cell.angle_gamma   90.00
#
_symmetry.space_group_name_H-M   'P 1'
#
loop_
_entity.id
_entity.type
_entity.pdbx_description
1 polymer ?
#
loop_
_entity_poly.entity_id
_entity_poly.type
_entity_poly.pdbx_seq_one_letter_code
_entity_poly.pdbx_strand_id
1 'polypeptide(L)'
;MGQPATSPQDISPDSTSTTTGRTYTFKEAAELLLCGDESTLRNRYWKEKIEPAFRHFPTPLQSIAKYDRNDKPIYRLNEVAIAVLRAFLEAKAEGREDAFLLTARQEYPAPAATDDPADESETQKSIEVETKAVTVVDTPLLPQTYSLAALAGDAIAIDDPLALANQIVQAIENVQTAMKTDIDRKEQKLNDTRKAKEIVSAKVQELKFEQRLYQERNASINNAQNQDTQSLQELTSFLQALGKPPAAPPAG
;
A
#
# COMPACT_ATOMS: atom_id res chain seq x y z
N MET A 1 -33.69 21.25 -3.85
CA MET A 1 -32.49 21.92 -4.34
C MET A 1 -31.34 20.94 -4.13
N GLY A 2 -30.95 20.19 -5.16
CA GLY A 2 -29.82 19.25 -5.06
C GLY A 2 -28.52 20.02 -5.15
N GLN A 3 -27.61 19.81 -4.21
CA GLN A 3 -26.23 20.27 -4.37
C GLN A 3 -25.62 19.54 -5.58
N PRO A 4 -24.74 20.20 -6.36
CA PRO A 4 -24.01 19.51 -7.41
C PRO A 4 -23.14 18.44 -6.78
N ALA A 5 -23.29 17.19 -7.23
CA ALA A 5 -22.51 16.07 -6.73
C ALA A 5 -21.02 16.33 -6.93
N THR A 6 -20.26 16.16 -5.86
CA THR A 6 -18.83 16.48 -5.83
C THR A 6 -18.07 15.48 -6.72
N SER A 7 -17.41 15.97 -7.76
CA SER A 7 -16.60 15.10 -8.63
C SER A 7 -15.28 14.76 -7.93
N PRO A 8 -14.64 13.61 -8.25
CA PRO A 8 -13.31 13.28 -7.73
C PRO A 8 -12.28 14.40 -7.97
N GLN A 9 -12.43 15.12 -9.09
CA GLN A 9 -11.61 16.27 -9.51
C GLN A 9 -11.74 17.50 -8.58
N ASP A 10 -12.87 17.63 -7.87
CA ASP A 10 -13.10 18.75 -6.96
C ASP A 10 -12.43 18.53 -5.58
N ILE A 11 -11.90 17.32 -5.34
CA ILE A 11 -11.11 16.99 -4.14
C ILE A 11 -9.67 17.46 -4.38
N SER A 12 -9.49 18.77 -4.53
CA SER A 12 -8.17 19.39 -4.70
C SER A 12 -7.39 19.36 -3.38
N PRO A 13 -6.17 18.80 -3.34
CA PRO A 13 -5.25 19.04 -2.25
C PRO A 13 -4.70 20.46 -2.42
N ASP A 14 -5.19 21.41 -1.65
CA ASP A 14 -4.64 22.77 -1.62
C ASP A 14 -3.14 22.67 -1.25
N SER A 15 -2.30 22.87 -2.27
CA SER A 15 -0.88 22.50 -2.28
C SER A 15 0.00 23.41 -1.43
N THR A 16 -0.59 24.27 -0.60
CA THR A 16 0.11 25.23 0.26
C THR A 16 -0.08 24.99 1.75
N SER A 17 -0.91 24.02 2.12
CA SER A 17 -1.21 23.79 3.53
C SER A 17 -0.31 22.69 4.10
N THR A 18 0.74 23.12 4.80
CA THR A 18 1.50 22.31 5.75
C THR A 18 0.55 21.96 6.89
N THR A 19 -0.39 21.06 6.64
CA THR A 19 -1.49 20.81 7.55
C THR A 19 -1.11 19.66 8.45
N THR A 20 -0.98 19.98 9.73
CA THR A 20 -1.17 19.09 10.87
C THR A 20 -2.54 18.38 10.71
N GLY A 21 -2.61 17.43 9.77
CA GLY A 21 -3.85 16.86 9.26
C GLY A 21 -4.49 16.02 10.34
N ARG A 22 -5.70 16.40 10.75
CA ARG A 22 -6.45 15.62 11.72
C ARG A 22 -6.68 14.23 11.15
N THR A 23 -6.12 13.22 11.82
CA THR A 23 -6.34 11.82 11.47
C THR A 23 -7.56 11.31 12.24
N TYR A 24 -8.40 10.52 11.57
CA TYR A 24 -9.61 9.95 12.13
C TYR A 24 -9.47 8.43 12.24
N THR A 25 -9.92 7.87 13.34
CA THR A 25 -10.17 6.43 13.42
C THR A 25 -11.35 6.05 12.52
N PHE A 26 -11.45 4.78 12.09
CA PHE A 26 -12.60 4.33 11.30
C PHE A 26 -13.93 4.54 12.05
N LYS A 27 -13.91 4.47 13.39
CA LYS A 27 -15.06 4.78 14.24
C LYS A 27 -15.48 6.25 14.10
N GLU A 28 -14.56 7.18 14.31
CA GLU A 28 -14.84 8.63 14.18
C GLU A 28 -15.26 8.98 12.74
N ALA A 29 -14.65 8.35 11.74
CA ALA A 29 -15.04 8.53 10.34
C ALA A 29 -16.47 8.03 10.07
N ALA A 30 -16.87 6.90 10.64
CA ALA A 30 -18.23 6.36 10.49
C ALA A 30 -19.29 7.27 11.12
N GLU A 31 -18.97 7.84 12.30
CA GLU A 31 -19.81 8.84 12.97
C GLU A 31 -19.93 10.12 12.14
N LEU A 32 -18.81 10.63 11.60
CA LEU A 32 -18.79 11.85 10.77
C LEU A 32 -19.51 11.70 9.43
N LEU A 33 -19.49 10.50 8.84
CA LEU A 33 -20.12 10.20 7.57
C LEU A 33 -21.57 9.67 7.73
N LEU A 34 -22.05 9.56 8.97
CA LEU A 34 -23.38 9.01 9.30
C LEU A 34 -23.62 7.64 8.63
N CYS A 35 -22.57 6.83 8.46
CA CYS A 35 -22.60 5.60 7.68
C CYS A 35 -22.87 4.34 8.53
N GLY A 36 -23.34 4.53 9.78
CA GLY A 36 -23.59 3.47 10.75
C GLY A 36 -22.33 3.07 11.53
N ASP A 37 -22.09 1.77 11.68
CA ASP A 37 -20.99 1.22 12.48
C ASP A 37 -19.64 1.22 11.73
N GLU A 38 -18.55 1.25 12.51
CA GLU A 38 -17.16 1.14 12.04
C GLU A 38 -16.96 -0.05 11.08
N SER A 39 -17.51 -1.21 11.43
CA SER A 39 -17.42 -2.44 10.63
C SER A 39 -18.03 -2.27 9.23
N THR A 40 -19.11 -1.50 9.12
CA THR A 40 -19.79 -1.24 7.84
C THR A 40 -18.91 -0.37 6.96
N LEU A 41 -18.39 0.74 7.50
CA LEU A 41 -17.49 1.63 6.76
C LEU A 41 -16.23 0.87 6.31
N ARG A 42 -15.62 0.09 7.20
CA ARG A 42 -14.42 -0.70 6.88
C ARG A 42 -14.69 -1.77 5.82
N ASN A 43 -15.82 -2.46 5.89
CA ASN A 43 -16.20 -3.44 4.87
C ASN A 43 -16.36 -2.76 3.51
N ARG A 44 -17.06 -1.62 3.44
CA ARG A 44 -17.21 -0.85 2.19
C ARG A 44 -15.86 -0.40 1.64
N TYR A 45 -15.01 0.15 2.50
CA TYR A 45 -13.68 0.63 2.14
C TYR A 45 -12.84 -0.40 1.35
N TRP A 46 -12.82 -1.64 1.84
CA TRP A 46 -12.04 -2.72 1.23
C TRP A 46 -12.81 -3.46 0.12
N LYS A 47 -14.09 -3.78 0.35
CA LYS A 47 -14.91 -4.57 -0.57
C LYS A 47 -15.23 -3.80 -1.85
N GLU A 48 -15.46 -2.49 -1.73
CA GLU A 48 -15.80 -1.60 -2.85
C GLU A 48 -14.54 -1.02 -3.50
N LYS A 49 -13.36 -1.50 -3.11
CA LYS A 49 -12.06 -1.20 -3.75
C LYS A 49 -11.73 0.29 -3.82
N ILE A 50 -12.13 1.05 -2.80
CA ILE A 50 -11.83 2.49 -2.69
C ILE A 50 -10.31 2.69 -2.57
N GLU A 51 -9.65 1.95 -1.68
CA GLU A 51 -8.18 2.01 -1.54
C GLU A 51 -7.43 1.71 -2.85
N PRO A 52 -7.73 0.60 -3.57
CA PRO A 52 -7.15 0.37 -4.90
C PRO A 52 -7.40 1.48 -5.92
N ALA A 53 -8.54 2.17 -5.87
CA ALA A 53 -8.88 3.21 -6.84
C ALA A 53 -8.06 4.50 -6.62
N PHE A 54 -7.67 4.77 -5.38
CA PHE A 54 -6.90 5.96 -4.98
C PHE A 54 -5.45 5.63 -4.58
N ARG A 55 -4.95 4.46 -4.98
CA ARG A 55 -3.60 3.99 -4.62
C ARG A 55 -2.49 4.94 -5.07
N HIS A 56 -2.73 5.71 -6.13
CA HIS A 56 -1.80 6.66 -6.73
C HIS A 56 -2.17 8.12 -6.45
N PHE A 57 -3.08 8.34 -5.50
CA PHE A 57 -3.39 9.68 -5.04
C PHE A 57 -2.16 10.27 -4.32
N PRO A 58 -1.81 11.56 -4.53
CA PRO A 58 -0.59 12.17 -3.98
C PRO A 58 -0.51 12.12 -2.45
N THR A 59 -1.67 12.08 -1.79
CA THR A 59 -1.77 11.93 -0.33
C THR A 59 -2.29 10.53 0.01
N PRO A 60 -1.57 9.73 0.80
CA PRO A 60 -2.08 8.42 1.19
C PRO A 60 -3.39 8.58 1.96
N LEU A 61 -4.41 7.79 1.61
CA LEU A 61 -5.71 7.85 2.29
C LEU A 61 -5.60 7.39 3.76
N GLN A 62 -4.63 6.53 4.04
CA GLN A 62 -4.34 6.03 5.38
C GLN A 62 -2.92 6.39 5.81
N SER A 63 -2.76 6.73 7.09
CA SER A 63 -1.48 6.86 7.76
C SER A 63 -1.37 5.83 8.88
N ILE A 64 -0.16 5.29 9.10
CA ILE A 64 0.11 4.43 10.26
C ILE A 64 0.19 5.34 11.49
N ALA A 65 -0.75 5.17 12.42
CA ALA A 65 -0.78 6.02 13.61
C ALA A 65 -0.04 5.40 14.79
N LYS A 66 -0.13 4.08 14.95
CA LYS A 66 0.52 3.32 16.04
C LYS A 66 0.58 1.85 15.69
N TYR A 67 1.44 1.11 16.40
CA TYR A 67 1.46 -0.35 16.36
C TYR A 67 0.74 -0.91 17.60
N ASP A 68 -0.01 -1.99 17.43
CA ASP A 68 -0.60 -2.74 18.54
C ASP A 68 0.48 -3.54 19.32
N ARG A 69 0.11 -4.13 20.46
CA ARG A 69 0.95 -5.06 21.24
C ARG A 69 1.48 -6.25 20.44
N ASN A 70 0.85 -6.56 19.30
CA ASN A 70 1.25 -7.62 18.38
C ASN A 70 2.04 -7.10 17.16
N ASP A 71 2.57 -5.88 17.23
CA ASP A 71 3.29 -5.20 16.14
C ASP A 71 2.47 -5.04 14.84
N LYS A 72 1.14 -5.03 14.97
CA LYS A 72 0.24 -4.81 13.84
C LYS A 72 -0.01 -3.31 13.67
N PRO A 73 0.18 -2.75 12.47
CA PRO A 73 -0.08 -1.33 12.23
C PRO A 73 -1.57 -1.04 12.39
N ILE A 74 -1.88 0.01 13.17
CA ILE A 74 -3.21 0.57 13.33
C ILE A 74 -3.28 1.81 12.44
N TYR A 75 -4.08 1.69 11.39
CA TYR A 75 -4.28 2.73 10.39
C TYR A 75 -5.28 3.79 10.85
N ARG A 76 -5.04 5.04 10.47
CA ARG A 76 -6.00 6.14 10.59
C ARG A 76 -6.23 6.79 9.23
N LEU A 77 -7.44 7.27 9.03
CA LEU A 77 -7.86 7.96 7.82
C LEU A 77 -7.46 9.43 7.89
N ASN A 78 -6.88 9.94 6.81
CA ASN A 78 -6.58 11.36 6.68
C ASN A 78 -7.85 12.13 6.30
N GLU A 79 -7.85 13.45 6.46
CA GLU A 79 -8.99 14.32 6.11
C GLU A 79 -9.41 14.18 4.64
N VAL A 80 -8.43 14.01 3.74
CA VAL A 80 -8.66 13.70 2.32
C VAL A 80 -9.45 12.40 2.15
N ALA A 81 -9.15 11.37 2.94
CA ALA A 81 -9.88 10.11 2.88
C ALA A 81 -11.33 10.27 3.34
N ILE A 82 -11.60 11.16 4.30
CA ILE A 82 -12.98 11.50 4.70
C ILE A 82 -13.72 12.18 3.55
N ALA A 83 -13.08 13.11 2.84
CA ALA A 83 -13.67 13.77 1.68
C ALA A 83 -13.97 12.78 0.54
N VAL A 84 -13.02 11.89 0.22
CA VAL A 84 -13.19 10.83 -0.78
C VAL A 84 -14.32 9.89 -0.39
N LEU A 85 -14.38 9.45 0.87
CA LEU A 85 -15.44 8.57 1.34
C LEU A 85 -16.81 9.25 1.32
N ARG A 86 -16.89 10.54 1.63
CA ARG A 86 -18.13 11.32 1.52
C ARG A 86 -18.61 11.39 0.08
N ALA A 87 -17.73 11.77 -0.85
CA ALA A 87 -18.06 11.86 -2.27
C ALA A 87 -18.46 10.49 -2.84
N PHE A 88 -17.80 9.41 -2.40
CA PHE A 88 -18.17 8.05 -2.77
C PHE A 88 -19.56 7.65 -2.25
N LEU A 89 -19.88 7.96 -0.99
CA LEU A 89 -21.21 7.69 -0.42
C LEU A 89 -22.32 8.48 -1.12
N GLU A 90 -22.05 9.70 -1.54
CA GLU A 90 -22.96 10.52 -2.35
C GLU A 90 -23.15 9.91 -3.74
N ALA A 91 -22.07 9.56 -4.44
CA ALA A 91 -22.12 8.87 -5.73
C ALA A 91 -22.90 7.55 -5.64
N LYS A 92 -22.76 6.81 -4.53
CA LYS A 92 -23.50 5.58 -4.26
C LYS A 92 -24.99 5.82 -4.03
N ALA A 93 -25.37 6.88 -3.32
CA ALA A 93 -26.77 7.26 -3.16
C ALA A 93 -27.45 7.55 -4.51
N GLU A 94 -26.67 7.98 -5.49
CA GLU A 94 -27.11 8.26 -6.87
C GLU A 94 -26.92 7.08 -7.84
N GLY A 95 -26.37 5.94 -7.39
CA GLY A 95 -26.09 4.77 -8.23
C GLY A 95 -24.94 4.96 -9.24
N ARG A 96 -24.03 5.92 -8.99
CA ARG A 96 -22.87 6.26 -9.83
C ARG A 96 -21.53 5.79 -9.24
N GLU A 97 -21.56 4.80 -8.36
CA GLU A 97 -20.38 4.25 -7.68
C GLU A 97 -19.28 3.76 -8.64
N ASP A 98 -19.64 3.01 -9.68
CA ASP A 98 -18.67 2.48 -10.64
C ASP A 98 -18.05 3.59 -11.48
N ALA A 99 -18.84 4.61 -11.86
CA ALA A 99 -18.36 5.77 -12.60
C ALA A 99 -17.37 6.59 -11.76
N PHE A 100 -17.67 6.80 -10.47
CA PHE A 100 -16.78 7.50 -9.54
C PHE A 100 -15.42 6.79 -9.40
N LEU A 101 -15.43 5.47 -9.21
CA LEU A 101 -14.20 4.68 -9.09
C LEU A 101 -13.41 4.59 -10.40
N LEU A 102 -14.10 4.57 -11.54
CA LEU A 102 -13.46 4.56 -12.86
C LEU A 102 -12.77 5.90 -13.13
N THR A 103 -13.44 7.02 -12.86
CA THR A 103 -12.86 8.35 -12.97
C THR A 103 -11.64 8.51 -12.07
N ALA A 104 -11.72 8.07 -10.80
CA ALA A 104 -10.58 8.10 -9.89
C ALA A 104 -9.38 7.30 -10.43
N ARG A 105 -9.61 6.12 -11.04
CA ARG A 105 -8.53 5.33 -11.64
C ARG A 105 -7.95 5.94 -12.92
N GLN A 106 -8.75 6.64 -13.70
CA GLN A 106 -8.30 7.34 -14.90
C GLN A 106 -7.51 8.61 -14.57
N GLU A 107 -7.90 9.28 -13.49
CA GLU A 107 -7.29 10.53 -13.02
C GLU A 107 -5.99 10.27 -12.24
N TYR A 108 -5.95 9.17 -11.47
CA TYR A 108 -4.77 8.72 -10.75
C TYR A 108 -4.32 7.34 -11.30
N PRO A 109 -3.86 7.29 -12.57
CA PRO A 109 -3.38 6.04 -13.13
C PRO A 109 -2.14 5.60 -12.37
N ALA A 110 -1.90 4.28 -12.34
CA ALA A 110 -0.61 3.76 -11.89
C ALA A 110 0.49 4.48 -12.69
N PRO A 111 1.53 5.01 -12.02
CA PRO A 111 2.68 5.54 -12.75
C PRO A 111 3.12 4.42 -13.68
N ALA A 112 3.05 4.69 -14.99
CA ALA A 112 3.58 3.77 -15.99
C ALA A 112 5.01 3.50 -15.55
N ALA A 113 5.33 2.22 -15.29
CA ALA A 113 6.60 1.82 -14.72
C ALA A 113 7.74 2.40 -15.58
N THR A 114 8.27 3.53 -15.16
CA THR A 114 9.62 3.95 -15.45
C THR A 114 10.49 2.90 -14.79
N ASP A 115 11.08 2.04 -15.61
CA ASP A 115 12.23 1.23 -15.24
C ASP A 115 13.37 2.19 -14.87
N ASP A 116 13.42 2.60 -13.60
CA ASP A 116 14.64 3.02 -12.93
C ASP A 116 14.58 2.52 -11.47
N PRO A 117 15.64 1.85 -10.97
CA PRO A 117 15.67 1.25 -9.64
C PRO A 117 16.15 2.25 -8.56
N ALA A 118 15.93 1.88 -7.29
CA ALA A 118 16.37 2.52 -6.04
C ALA A 118 15.44 3.62 -5.50
N ASP A 119 15.10 3.72 -4.21
CA ASP A 119 15.27 2.88 -3.01
C ASP A 119 14.29 3.45 -1.96
N GLU A 120 14.13 2.74 -0.85
CA GLU A 120 13.19 2.98 0.24
C GLU A 120 13.40 4.29 1.04
N SER A 121 12.35 4.70 1.76
CA SER A 121 12.35 5.47 3.03
C SER A 121 12.62 6.99 3.04
N GLU A 122 11.69 7.66 3.73
CA GLU A 122 11.74 8.87 4.56
C GLU A 122 12.86 9.94 4.45
N THR A 123 12.40 11.18 4.61
CA THR A 123 13.09 12.44 4.99
C THR A 123 13.75 13.34 3.93
N GLN A 124 13.01 14.41 3.63
CA GLN A 124 13.43 15.81 3.42
C GLN A 124 14.82 16.08 2.80
N LYS A 125 14.82 16.59 1.56
CA LYS A 125 15.58 17.76 1.16
C LYS A 125 15.00 18.36 -0.12
N SER A 126 14.64 19.64 -0.03
CA SER A 126 14.23 20.49 -1.16
C SER A 126 15.34 20.54 -2.20
N ILE A 127 15.02 20.22 -3.45
CA ILE A 127 15.77 20.67 -4.63
C ILE A 127 14.74 21.08 -5.67
N GLU A 128 14.66 22.39 -5.86
CA GLU A 128 14.00 23.07 -6.95
C GLU A 128 14.81 22.79 -8.23
N VAL A 129 14.21 22.16 -9.24
CA VAL A 129 14.73 22.19 -10.62
C VAL A 129 13.58 22.49 -11.58
N GLU A 130 13.84 23.55 -12.32
CA GLU A 130 13.00 24.37 -13.17
C GLU A 130 12.87 23.77 -14.60
N THR A 131 11.63 23.65 -15.06
CA THR A 131 11.11 23.74 -16.46
C THR A 131 11.61 22.83 -17.62
N LYS A 132 10.58 22.46 -18.42
CA LYS A 132 10.53 22.23 -19.89
C LYS A 132 11.21 20.97 -20.46
N ALA A 133 10.39 20.02 -20.91
CA ALA A 133 9.76 20.01 -22.25
C ALA A 133 9.04 18.66 -22.46
N VAL A 134 7.71 18.68 -22.57
CA VAL A 134 6.93 17.50 -22.99
C VAL A 134 6.89 17.53 -24.51
N THR A 135 7.61 16.61 -25.16
CA THR A 135 7.40 16.32 -26.58
C THR A 135 6.28 15.28 -26.67
N VAL A 136 5.05 15.76 -26.90
CA VAL A 136 3.90 14.91 -27.24
C VAL A 136 4.20 14.31 -28.62
N VAL A 137 4.35 12.99 -28.69
CA VAL A 137 4.32 12.27 -29.96
C VAL A 137 2.84 12.10 -30.31
N ASP A 138 2.39 12.82 -31.34
CA ASP A 138 1.02 12.71 -31.86
C ASP A 138 0.70 11.26 -32.23
N THR A 139 -0.41 10.75 -31.69
CA THR A 139 -0.98 9.45 -32.03
C THR A 139 -1.41 9.46 -33.50
N PRO A 140 -0.89 8.57 -34.37
CA PRO A 140 -1.30 8.55 -35.77
C PRO A 140 -2.76 8.10 -35.89
N LEU A 141 -3.61 9.00 -36.40
CA LEU A 141 -4.99 8.72 -36.79
C LEU A 141 -5.01 7.75 -37.98
N LEU A 142 -5.31 6.47 -37.73
CA LEU A 142 -5.64 5.51 -38.78
C LEU A 142 -7.11 5.69 -39.20
N PRO A 143 -7.42 5.97 -40.47
CA PRO A 143 -8.80 6.04 -40.95
C PRO A 143 -9.46 4.65 -40.93
N GLN A 144 -10.62 4.55 -40.26
CA GLN A 144 -11.35 3.30 -40.00
C GLN A 144 -12.28 2.79 -41.13
N THR A 145 -12.19 3.29 -42.36
CA THR A 145 -13.08 2.81 -43.43
C THR A 145 -12.38 2.71 -44.79
N TYR A 146 -12.03 1.49 -45.18
CA TYR A 146 -11.71 1.17 -46.57
C TYR A 146 -12.99 0.82 -47.33
N SER A 147 -13.35 1.64 -48.33
CA SER A 147 -14.41 1.32 -49.28
C SER A 147 -13.83 0.45 -50.40
N LEU A 148 -14.29 -0.81 -50.47
CA LEU A 148 -13.87 -1.80 -51.47
C LEU A 148 -14.32 -1.48 -52.91
N ALA A 149 -15.09 -0.41 -53.13
CA ALA A 149 -15.54 0.00 -54.46
C ALA A 149 -14.47 0.79 -55.26
N ALA A 150 -13.42 1.29 -54.61
CA ALA A 150 -12.32 2.01 -55.28
C ALA A 150 -11.18 1.09 -55.76
N LEU A 151 -11.20 -0.20 -55.41
CA LEU A 151 -10.09 -1.14 -55.61
C LEU A 151 -10.18 -1.97 -56.92
N ALA A 152 -11.07 -1.59 -57.85
CA ALA A 152 -11.16 -2.25 -59.15
C ALA A 152 -10.48 -1.49 -60.29
N GLY A 153 -9.98 -0.26 -60.03
CA GLY A 153 -9.51 0.65 -61.07
C GLY A 153 -8.00 0.88 -61.14
N ASP A 154 -7.28 0.82 -60.02
CA ASP A 154 -5.85 1.11 -59.99
C ASP A 154 -5.08 -0.08 -59.43
N ALA A 155 -4.23 -0.66 -60.28
CA ALA A 155 -3.11 -1.44 -59.81
C ALA A 155 -2.34 -0.56 -58.84
N ILE A 156 -2.25 -0.98 -57.57
CA ILE A 156 -1.39 -0.33 -56.57
C ILE A 156 0.04 -0.50 -57.09
N ALA A 157 0.50 0.48 -57.87
CA ALA A 157 1.90 0.64 -58.18
C ALA A 157 2.59 0.91 -56.84
N ILE A 158 3.23 -0.12 -56.30
CA ILE A 158 4.18 0.04 -55.20
C ILE A 158 5.32 0.87 -55.80
N ASP A 159 5.32 2.18 -55.54
CA ASP A 159 6.24 3.15 -56.17
C ASP A 159 7.73 2.79 -55.96
N ASP A 160 8.06 2.10 -54.86
CA ASP A 160 9.40 1.50 -54.67
C ASP A 160 9.33 0.27 -53.72
N PRO A 161 9.37 -0.96 -54.24
CA PRO A 161 9.34 -2.18 -53.41
C PRO A 161 10.60 -2.36 -52.56
N LEU A 162 11.73 -1.73 -52.92
CA LEU A 162 12.96 -1.81 -52.16
C LEU A 162 12.89 -0.95 -50.90
N ALA A 163 12.26 0.23 -50.99
CA ALA A 163 12.01 1.09 -49.83
C ALA A 163 11.11 0.40 -48.79
N LEU A 164 10.05 -0.30 -49.23
CA LEU A 164 9.19 -1.07 -48.35
C LEU A 164 9.92 -2.25 -47.69
N ALA A 165 10.75 -2.97 -48.45
CA ALA A 165 11.58 -4.05 -47.90
C ALA A 165 12.53 -3.54 -46.81
N ASN A 166 13.18 -2.38 -47.02
CA ASN A 166 14.06 -1.76 -46.02
C ASN A 166 13.30 -1.34 -44.76
N GLN A 167 12.08 -0.80 -44.88
CA GLN A 167 11.24 -0.46 -43.72
C GLN A 167 10.84 -1.71 -42.93
N ILE A 168 10.53 -2.82 -43.61
CA ILE A 168 10.19 -4.08 -42.96
C ILE A 168 11.41 -4.64 -42.21
N VAL A 169 12.59 -4.62 -42.82
CA VAL A 169 13.83 -5.06 -42.16
C VAL A 169 14.10 -4.23 -40.90
N GLN A 170 14.01 -2.90 -41.00
CA GLN A 170 14.20 -2.01 -39.86
C GLN A 170 13.16 -2.23 -38.75
N ALA A 171 11.90 -2.49 -39.12
CA ALA A 171 10.86 -2.84 -38.17
C ALA A 171 11.16 -4.16 -37.44
N ILE A 172 11.66 -5.17 -38.16
CA ILE A 172 12.07 -6.45 -37.57
C ILE A 172 13.25 -6.25 -36.60
N GLU A 173 14.26 -5.46 -36.97
CA GLU A 173 15.40 -5.16 -36.10
C GLU A 173 14.97 -4.42 -34.81
N ASN A 174 14.04 -3.48 -34.92
CA ASN A 174 13.46 -2.78 -33.77
C ASN A 174 12.72 -3.74 -32.84
N VAL A 175 11.91 -4.66 -33.39
CA VAL A 175 11.22 -5.69 -32.62
C VAL A 175 12.21 -6.63 -31.93
N GLN A 176 13.26 -7.08 -32.63
CA GLN A 176 14.30 -7.93 -32.05
C GLN A 176 15.04 -7.23 -30.90
N THR A 177 15.36 -5.94 -31.05
CA THR A 177 16.00 -5.14 -30.01
C THR A 177 15.09 -4.94 -28.80
N ALA A 178 13.80 -4.68 -29.03
CA ALA A 178 12.81 -4.57 -27.96
C ALA A 178 12.64 -5.89 -27.20
N MET A 179 12.58 -7.02 -27.91
CA MET A 179 12.51 -8.35 -27.29
C MET A 179 13.74 -8.68 -26.46
N LYS A 180 14.95 -8.35 -26.94
CA LYS A 180 16.18 -8.54 -26.18
C LYS A 180 16.18 -7.73 -24.89
N THR A 181 15.79 -6.45 -24.98
CA THR A 181 15.66 -5.58 -23.81
C THR A 181 14.65 -6.12 -22.79
N ASP A 182 13.52 -6.66 -23.25
CA ASP A 182 12.52 -7.27 -22.39
C ASP A 182 13.05 -8.54 -21.69
N ILE A 183 13.82 -9.38 -22.41
CA ILE A 183 14.48 -10.56 -21.81
C ILE A 183 15.47 -10.12 -20.73
N ASP A 184 16.35 -9.14 -21.02
CA ASP A 184 17.34 -8.65 -20.06
C ASP A 184 16.66 -8.07 -18.80
N ARG A 185 15.57 -7.31 -18.97
CA ARG A 185 14.76 -6.79 -17.84
C ARG A 185 14.13 -7.91 -17.03
N LYS A 186 13.59 -8.94 -17.67
CA LYS A 186 13.01 -10.11 -16.98
C LYS A 186 14.08 -10.89 -16.22
N GLU A 187 15.27 -11.07 -16.79
CA GLU A 187 16.39 -11.72 -16.12
C GLU A 187 16.87 -10.93 -14.90
N GLN A 188 16.99 -9.61 -15.03
CA GLN A 188 17.33 -8.74 -13.91
C GLN A 188 16.30 -8.85 -12.79
N LYS A 189 15.01 -8.69 -13.10
CA LYS A 189 13.93 -8.79 -12.11
C LYS A 189 13.90 -10.15 -11.42
N LEU A 190 14.18 -11.22 -12.15
CA LEU A 190 14.26 -12.57 -11.60
C LEU A 190 15.46 -12.73 -10.66
N ASN A 191 16.61 -12.14 -10.99
CA ASN A 191 17.78 -12.11 -10.12
C ASN A 191 17.50 -11.32 -8.82
N ASP A 192 16.90 -10.13 -8.94
CA ASP A 192 16.56 -9.30 -7.79
C ASP A 192 15.55 -10.00 -6.88
N THR A 193 14.57 -10.70 -7.46
CA THR A 193 13.62 -11.53 -6.70
C THR A 193 14.32 -12.67 -5.95
N ARG A 194 15.34 -13.31 -6.56
CA ARG A 194 16.13 -14.35 -5.90
C ARG A 194 16.93 -13.79 -4.73
N LYS A 195 17.61 -12.65 -4.91
CA LYS A 195 18.34 -11.97 -3.83
C LYS A 195 17.42 -11.55 -2.69
N ALA A 196 16.27 -10.94 -3.00
CA ALA A 196 15.28 -10.57 -2.00
C ALA A 196 14.79 -11.80 -1.21
N LYS A 197 14.53 -12.92 -1.89
CA LYS A 197 14.15 -14.17 -1.24
C LYS A 197 15.24 -14.69 -0.30
N GLU A 198 16.51 -14.62 -0.69
CA GLU A 198 17.63 -15.03 0.16
C GLU A 198 17.74 -14.15 1.42
N ILE A 199 17.62 -12.83 1.27
CA ILE A 199 17.64 -11.87 2.39
C ILE A 199 16.48 -12.15 3.35
N VAL A 200 15.26 -12.29 2.83
CA VAL A 200 14.08 -12.60 3.63
C VAL A 200 14.25 -13.94 4.36
N SER A 201 14.76 -14.97 3.67
CA SER A 201 15.02 -16.27 4.28
C SER A 201 16.03 -16.18 5.41
N ALA A 202 17.12 -15.43 5.23
CA ALA A 202 18.13 -15.19 6.27
C ALA A 202 17.53 -14.46 7.48
N LYS A 203 16.74 -13.41 7.25
CA LYS A 203 16.07 -12.64 8.32
C LYS A 203 15.05 -13.48 9.09
N VAL A 204 14.31 -14.36 8.41
CA VAL A 204 13.38 -15.29 9.07
C VAL A 204 14.14 -16.29 9.95
N GLN A 205 15.31 -16.76 9.53
CA GLN A 205 16.15 -17.63 10.36
C GLN A 205 16.69 -16.87 11.58
N GLU A 206 17.19 -15.66 11.39
CA GLU A 206 17.66 -14.77 12.47
C GLU A 206 16.56 -14.55 13.52
N LEU A 207 15.35 -14.18 13.09
CA LEU A 207 14.20 -13.97 13.98
C LEU A 207 13.83 -15.23 14.77
N LYS A 208 13.93 -16.42 14.16
CA LYS A 208 13.69 -17.69 14.86
C LYS A 208 14.72 -17.93 15.97
N PHE A 209 15.99 -17.59 15.73
CA PHE A 209 17.02 -17.69 16.76
C PHE A 209 16.78 -16.70 17.90
N GLU A 210 16.41 -15.46 17.60
CA GLU A 210 16.06 -14.46 18.62
C GLU A 210 14.84 -14.88 19.45
N GLN A 211 13.80 -15.42 18.80
CA GLN A 211 12.62 -15.93 19.49
C GLN A 211 12.98 -17.04 20.47
N ARG A 212 13.86 -17.97 20.06
CA ARG A 212 14.34 -19.03 20.94
C ARG A 212 15.13 -18.46 22.13
N LEU A 213 16.04 -17.51 21.87
CA LEU A 213 16.82 -16.87 22.92
C LEU A 213 15.92 -16.13 23.92
N TYR A 214 14.88 -15.45 23.44
CA TYR A 214 13.89 -14.80 24.27
C TYR A 214 13.14 -15.80 25.16
N GLN A 215 12.69 -16.93 24.59
CA GLN A 215 12.04 -17.99 25.36
C GLN A 215 12.95 -18.57 26.45
N GLU A 216 14.22 -18.83 26.14
CA GLU A 216 15.21 -19.34 27.09
C GLU A 216 15.46 -18.34 28.23
N ARG A 217 15.62 -17.04 27.91
CA ARG A 217 15.76 -15.99 28.93
C ARG A 217 14.53 -15.89 29.82
N ASN A 218 13.33 -15.93 29.23
CA ASN A 218 12.09 -15.84 29.98
C ASN A 218 11.90 -17.04 30.91
N ALA A 219 12.23 -18.25 30.45
CA ALA A 219 12.24 -19.45 31.29
C ALA A 219 13.22 -19.32 32.47
N SER A 220 14.43 -18.79 32.22
CA SER A 220 15.42 -18.54 33.28
C SER A 220 14.92 -17.54 34.32
N ILE A 221 14.28 -16.44 33.89
CA ILE A 221 13.71 -15.43 34.79
C ILE A 221 12.61 -16.05 35.65
N ASN A 222 11.68 -16.80 35.03
CA ASN A 222 10.61 -17.46 35.76
C ASN A 222 11.14 -18.47 36.79
N ASN A 223 12.19 -19.23 36.44
CA ASN A 223 12.83 -20.15 37.37
C ASN A 223 13.46 -19.41 38.57
N ALA A 224 14.17 -18.31 38.32
CA ALA A 224 14.74 -17.48 39.39
C ALA A 224 13.65 -16.89 40.29
N GLN A 225 12.58 -16.34 39.72
CA GLN A 225 11.45 -15.80 40.47
C GLN A 225 10.75 -16.87 41.33
N ASN A 226 10.61 -18.08 40.80
CA ASN A 226 10.03 -19.21 41.54
C ASN A 226 10.93 -19.61 42.72
N GLN A 227 12.24 -19.68 42.53
CA GLN A 227 13.21 -19.97 43.60
C GLN A 227 13.18 -18.89 44.69
N ASP A 228 13.20 -17.62 44.31
CA ASP A 228 13.14 -16.50 45.24
C ASP A 228 11.82 -16.53 46.02
N THR A 229 10.69 -16.78 45.35
CA THR A 229 9.36 -16.88 45.99
C THR A 229 9.30 -18.05 46.99
N GLN A 230 9.86 -19.21 46.62
CA GLN A 230 9.94 -20.37 47.53
C GLN A 230 10.79 -20.04 48.76
N SER A 231 11.96 -19.40 48.57
CA SER A 231 12.82 -18.99 49.68
C SER A 231 12.12 -18.01 50.65
N LEU A 232 11.31 -17.09 50.11
CA LEU A 232 10.50 -16.16 50.92
C LEU A 232 9.40 -16.90 51.69
N GLN A 233 8.76 -17.91 51.09
CA GLN A 233 7.76 -18.74 51.75
C GLN A 233 8.37 -19.58 52.89
N GLU A 234 9.58 -20.09 52.69
CA GLU A 234 10.33 -20.82 53.73
C GLU A 234 10.69 -19.89 54.91
N LEU A 235 11.24 -18.70 54.62
CA LEU A 235 11.57 -17.70 55.64
C LEU A 235 10.35 -17.24 56.43
N THR A 236 9.23 -17.00 55.77
CA THR A 236 7.98 -16.59 56.45
C THR A 236 7.41 -17.72 57.31
N SER A 237 7.47 -18.96 56.82
CA SER A 237 7.06 -20.14 57.60
C SER A 237 7.95 -20.36 58.82
N PHE A 238 9.26 -20.12 58.70
CA PHE A 238 10.20 -20.15 59.82
C PHE A 238 9.91 -19.08 60.88
N LEU A 239 9.65 -17.83 60.45
CA LEU A 239 9.26 -16.75 61.37
C LEU A 239 7.93 -17.05 62.10
N GLN A 240 6.96 -17.63 61.41
CA GLN A 240 5.69 -18.05 62.03
C GLN A 240 5.90 -19.15 63.08
N ALA A 241 6.82 -20.08 62.84
CA ALA A 241 7.16 -21.12 63.81
C ALA A 241 7.79 -20.56 65.10
N LEU A 242 8.63 -19.53 64.99
CA LEU A 242 9.24 -18.85 66.14
C LEU A 242 8.25 -17.99 66.94
N GLY A 243 7.23 -17.44 66.28
CA GLY A 243 6.22 -16.58 66.92
C GLY A 243 5.09 -17.31 67.65
N LYS A 244 5.03 -18.66 67.57
CA LYS A 244 3.95 -19.45 68.20
C LYS A 244 4.37 -19.86 69.62
N PRO A 245 3.74 -19.32 70.69
CA PRO A 245 4.12 -19.67 72.06
C PRO A 245 3.84 -21.16 72.35
N PRO A 246 4.65 -21.83 73.20
CA PRO A 246 4.39 -23.20 73.57
C PRO A 246 3.03 -23.28 74.26
N ALA A 247 2.15 -24.12 73.72
CA ALA A 247 0.85 -24.40 74.31
C ALA A 247 1.05 -24.82 75.77
N ALA A 248 0.48 -24.04 76.70
CA ALA A 248 0.53 -24.33 78.11
C ALA A 248 0.00 -25.75 78.35
N PRO A 249 0.68 -26.58 79.16
CA PRO A 249 0.22 -27.94 79.42
C PRO A 249 -1.17 -27.91 80.08
N PRO A 250 -2.04 -28.90 79.78
CA PRO A 250 -3.39 -28.94 80.32
C PRO A 250 -3.29 -29.02 81.86
N ALA A 251 -3.85 -28.01 82.54
CA ALA A 251 -3.97 -28.01 83.99
C ALA A 251 -4.98 -29.09 84.39
N GLY A 252 -4.48 -30.10 85.10
CA GLY A 252 -5.29 -31.10 85.82
C GLY A 252 -5.71 -30.61 87.19
#